data_AF-A0A423D1X3-F1
#
_entry.id   AF-A0A423D1X3-F1
#
_cell.length_a   1.000
_cell.length_b   1.000
_cell.length_c   1.000
_cell.angle_alpha   90.00
_cell.angle_beta   90.00
_cell.angle_gamma   90.00
#
_symmetry.space_group_name_H-M   'P 1'
#
loop_
_entity.id
_entity.type
_entity.pdbx_description
1 polymer ?
#
loop_
_entity_poly.entity_id
_entity_poly.type
_entity_poly.pdbx_seq_one_letter_code
_entity_poly.pdbx_strand_id
1 'polypeptide(L)'
;MSDNLHSVFDKVVVEVSKAPLDHLDQDAATRFAVALWYFSDAMTESLEQRLQHPGLAPVRKRRLLYLVDRLRRFPVLTPEKAAVMKSFVNQWRCLATTADSLAVRTAEKVNRYDKVAVTWGLTEDVSGLMSKVLEYQTRHFVDAHALPSGYSELCSRKTA
;
A
#
# COMPACT_ATOMS: atom_id res chain seq x y z
N MET A 1 -23.32 -1.07 9.53
CA MET A 1 -21.92 -1.46 9.83
C MET A 1 -20.95 -0.96 8.77
N SER A 2 -21.32 -0.93 7.48
CA SER A 2 -20.46 -0.50 6.37
C SER A 2 -20.02 0.97 6.41
N ASP A 3 -20.88 1.89 6.89
CA ASP A 3 -20.54 3.34 6.96
C ASP A 3 -19.44 3.65 7.99
N ASN A 4 -19.38 2.87 9.07
CA ASN A 4 -18.36 3.04 10.11
C ASN A 4 -16.97 2.62 9.58
N LEU A 5 -16.91 1.54 8.80
CA LEU A 5 -15.66 1.04 8.26
C LEU A 5 -15.06 2.00 7.22
N HIS A 6 -15.90 2.58 6.35
CA HIS A 6 -15.48 3.63 5.42
C HIS A 6 -14.90 4.85 6.15
N SER A 7 -15.59 5.34 7.19
CA SER A 7 -15.08 6.47 7.98
C SER A 7 -13.73 6.17 8.64
N VAL A 8 -13.50 4.93 9.08
CA VAL A 8 -12.21 4.50 9.64
C VAL A 8 -11.12 4.48 8.57
N PHE A 9 -11.39 3.90 7.40
CA PHE A 9 -10.41 3.82 6.31
C PHE A 9 -10.10 5.18 5.70
N ASP A 10 -11.07 6.08 5.60
CA ASP A 10 -10.84 7.46 5.20
C ASP A 10 -9.83 8.14 6.12
N LYS A 11 -10.00 7.99 7.45
CA LYS A 11 -9.05 8.55 8.42
C LYS A 11 -7.65 7.96 8.23
N VAL A 12 -7.55 6.65 8.08
CA VAL A 12 -6.27 5.93 7.88
C VAL A 12 -5.58 6.41 6.60
N VAL A 13 -6.30 6.48 5.48
CA VAL A 13 -5.79 6.94 4.18
C VAL A 13 -5.30 8.41 4.25
N VAL A 14 -6.03 9.26 4.96
CA VAL A 14 -5.60 10.64 5.18
C VAL A 14 -4.33 10.65 6.03
N GLU A 15 -4.31 9.94 7.16
CA GLU A 15 -3.20 9.88 8.12
C GLU A 15 -1.88 9.45 7.47
N VAL A 16 -1.86 8.31 6.77
CA VAL A 16 -0.63 7.77 6.16
C VAL A 16 -0.05 8.62 5.04
N SER A 17 -0.84 9.56 4.51
CA SER A 17 -0.43 10.44 3.41
C SER A 17 -0.14 11.87 3.85
N LYS A 18 -0.39 12.24 5.10
CA LYS A 18 -0.19 13.61 5.60
C LYS A 18 1.31 13.94 5.73
N ALA A 19 2.03 13.13 6.48
CA ALA A 19 3.44 13.32 6.76
C ALA A 19 4.32 12.64 5.69
N PRO A 20 5.62 12.99 5.61
CA PRO A 20 6.64 12.13 5.01
C PRO A 20 6.57 10.71 5.58
N LEU A 21 6.74 9.70 4.71
CA LEU A 21 6.57 8.29 5.09
C LEU A 21 7.66 7.79 6.04
N ASP A 22 8.82 8.44 6.09
CA ASP A 22 9.91 8.17 7.04
C ASP A 22 9.58 8.66 8.47
N HIS A 23 8.55 9.49 8.63
CA HIS A 23 7.99 9.92 9.91
C HIS A 23 6.62 9.31 10.19
N LEU A 24 6.17 8.37 9.34
CA LEU A 24 4.87 7.76 9.50
C LEU A 24 4.85 6.89 10.76
N ASP A 25 3.86 7.16 11.61
CA ASP A 25 3.59 6.37 12.81
C ASP A 25 3.36 4.88 12.46
N GLN A 26 3.92 4.01 13.29
CA GLN A 26 3.87 2.56 13.07
C GLN A 26 2.45 2.01 13.18
N ASP A 27 1.63 2.51 14.10
CA ASP A 27 0.24 2.07 14.26
C ASP A 27 -0.59 2.51 13.03
N ALA A 28 -0.38 3.73 12.54
CA ALA A 28 -1.01 4.20 11.31
C ALA A 28 -0.64 3.33 10.09
N ALA A 29 0.65 2.99 9.93
CA ALA A 29 1.12 2.12 8.86
C ALA A 29 0.56 0.69 8.99
N THR A 30 0.46 0.17 10.21
CA THR A 30 -0.11 -1.15 10.51
C THR A 30 -1.59 -1.18 10.16
N ARG A 31 -2.38 -0.21 10.63
CA ARG A 31 -3.80 -0.07 10.29
C ARG A 31 -4.01 -0.02 8.78
N PHE A 32 -3.18 0.74 8.06
CA PHE A 32 -3.25 0.82 6.61
C PHE A 32 -2.98 -0.53 5.93
N ALA A 33 -1.94 -1.25 6.33
CA ALA A 33 -1.57 -2.52 5.73
C ALA A 33 -2.61 -3.61 6.01
N VAL A 34 -3.09 -3.71 7.26
CA VAL A 34 -4.16 -4.63 7.64
C VAL A 34 -5.44 -4.31 6.87
N ALA A 35 -5.83 -3.04 6.76
CA ALA A 35 -6.96 -2.61 5.95
C ALA A 35 -6.81 -3.05 4.49
N LEU A 36 -5.63 -2.82 3.89
CA LEU A 36 -5.37 -3.19 2.50
C LEU A 36 -5.41 -4.70 2.26
N TRP A 37 -4.83 -5.50 3.16
CA TRP A 37 -4.73 -6.95 2.99
C TRP A 37 -6.04 -7.68 3.24
N TYR A 38 -6.77 -7.29 4.28
CA TYR A 38 -7.92 -8.06 4.76
C TYR A 38 -9.28 -7.42 4.43
N PHE A 39 -9.29 -6.11 4.14
CA PHE A 39 -10.49 -5.34 3.81
C PHE A 39 -10.34 -4.58 2.49
N SER A 40 -9.68 -5.22 1.52
CA SER A 40 -9.27 -4.67 0.22
C SER A 40 -10.35 -3.86 -0.50
N ASP A 41 -11.59 -4.32 -0.47
CA ASP A 41 -12.67 -3.77 -1.29
C ASP A 41 -13.09 -2.39 -0.76
N ALA A 42 -13.48 -2.33 0.51
CA ALA A 42 -13.76 -1.07 1.20
C ALA A 42 -12.53 -0.14 1.28
N MET A 43 -11.33 -0.69 1.41
CA MET A 43 -10.10 0.12 1.38
C MET A 43 -9.87 0.76 0.00
N THR A 44 -10.23 0.07 -1.10
CA THR A 44 -10.09 0.59 -2.47
C THR A 44 -11.01 1.79 -2.69
N GLU A 45 -12.25 1.72 -2.20
CA GLU A 45 -13.21 2.83 -2.27
C GLU A 45 -12.68 4.09 -1.57
N SER A 46 -12.20 3.97 -0.32
CA SER A 46 -11.60 5.09 0.42
C SER A 46 -10.33 5.65 -0.26
N LEU A 47 -9.50 4.77 -0.86
CA LEU A 47 -8.33 5.19 -1.63
C LEU A 47 -8.73 5.98 -2.88
N GLU A 48 -9.73 5.52 -3.63
CA GLU A 48 -10.22 6.16 -4.83
C GLU A 48 -10.75 7.57 -4.53
N GLN A 49 -11.66 7.67 -3.55
CA GLN A 49 -12.21 8.95 -3.10
C GLN A 49 -11.11 9.92 -2.69
N ARG A 50 -10.10 9.44 -1.95
CA ARG A 50 -8.98 10.28 -1.54
C ARG A 50 -8.15 10.76 -2.73
N LEU A 51 -7.81 9.88 -3.66
CA LEU A 51 -6.97 10.20 -4.82
C LEU A 51 -7.67 11.15 -5.79
N GLN A 52 -9.00 11.09 -5.88
CA GLN A 52 -9.82 12.02 -6.68
C GLN A 52 -9.95 13.41 -6.05
N HIS A 53 -9.67 13.57 -4.74
CA HIS A 53 -9.80 14.85 -4.07
C HIS A 53 -8.94 15.95 -4.73
N PRO A 54 -9.54 17.03 -5.29
CA PRO A 54 -8.82 18.02 -6.11
C PRO A 54 -7.68 18.73 -5.37
N GLY A 55 -7.88 19.04 -4.09
CA GLY A 55 -6.87 19.72 -3.26
C GLY A 55 -5.75 18.82 -2.71
N LEU A 56 -5.72 17.52 -3.06
CA LEU A 56 -4.69 16.63 -2.54
C LEU A 56 -3.39 16.80 -3.32
N ALA A 57 -2.35 17.28 -2.63
CA ALA A 57 -1.03 17.50 -3.22
C ALA A 57 -0.50 16.23 -3.94
N PRO A 58 0.12 16.36 -5.13
CA PRO A 58 0.60 15.21 -5.92
C PRO A 58 1.52 14.27 -5.15
N VAL A 59 2.41 14.81 -4.31
CA VAL A 59 3.30 13.99 -3.46
C VAL A 59 2.52 13.07 -2.53
N ARG A 60 1.39 13.53 -1.97
CA ARG A 60 0.54 12.73 -1.08
C ARG A 60 -0.19 11.63 -1.83
N LYS A 61 -0.60 11.89 -3.08
CA LYS A 61 -1.15 10.85 -3.98
C LYS A 61 -0.09 9.78 -4.27
N ARG A 62 1.14 10.20 -4.59
CA ARG A 62 2.26 9.27 -4.84
C ARG A 62 2.62 8.44 -3.62
N ARG A 63 2.61 9.00 -2.41
CA ARG A 63 2.78 8.25 -1.15
C ARG A 63 1.75 7.14 -0.99
N LEU A 64 0.46 7.44 -1.21
CA LEU A 64 -0.60 6.43 -1.17
C LEU A 64 -0.38 5.32 -2.19
N LEU A 65 -0.13 5.70 -3.44
CA LEU A 65 0.07 4.75 -4.55
C LEU A 65 1.30 3.88 -4.35
N TYR A 66 2.35 4.44 -3.75
CA TYR A 66 3.52 3.70 -3.35
C TYR A 66 3.21 2.64 -2.30
N LEU A 67 2.50 3.00 -1.22
CA LEU A 67 2.11 2.05 -0.18
C LEU A 67 1.28 0.91 -0.77
N VAL A 68 0.29 1.22 -1.63
CA VAL A 68 -0.54 0.21 -2.30
C VAL A 68 0.30 -0.67 -3.25
N ASP A 69 1.12 -0.07 -4.12
CA ASP A 69 1.94 -0.82 -5.10
C ASP A 69 2.99 -1.69 -4.43
N ARG A 70 3.48 -1.30 -3.25
CA ARG A 70 4.38 -2.11 -2.44
C ARG A 70 3.64 -3.24 -1.74
N LEU A 71 2.57 -2.92 -1.01
CA LEU A 71 1.87 -3.88 -0.15
C LEU A 71 1.04 -4.91 -0.92
N ARG A 72 0.60 -4.60 -2.15
CA ARG A 72 -0.13 -5.56 -2.99
C ARG A 72 0.69 -6.76 -3.45
N ARG A 73 2.01 -6.72 -3.28
CA ARG A 73 2.96 -7.75 -3.75
C ARG A 73 3.17 -8.87 -2.74
N PHE A 74 2.62 -8.75 -1.53
CA PHE A 74 2.76 -9.75 -0.50
C PHE A 74 1.78 -10.91 -0.70
N PRO A 75 2.21 -12.15 -0.39
CA PRO A 75 1.44 -13.38 -0.63
C PRO A 75 0.17 -13.52 0.23
N VAL A 76 0.00 -12.68 1.24
CA VAL A 76 -1.20 -12.63 2.06
C VAL A 76 -2.44 -12.26 1.24
N LEU A 77 -2.30 -11.48 0.17
CA LEU A 77 -3.40 -11.23 -0.77
C LEU A 77 -3.57 -12.41 -1.72
N THR A 78 -4.82 -12.75 -2.01
CA THR A 78 -5.10 -13.68 -3.11
C THR A 78 -4.64 -13.07 -4.43
N PRO A 79 -4.25 -13.89 -5.43
CA PRO A 79 -3.89 -13.44 -6.76
C PRO A 79 -4.94 -12.51 -7.41
N GLU A 80 -6.23 -12.78 -7.21
CA GLU A 80 -7.33 -11.97 -7.73
C GLU A 80 -7.31 -10.57 -7.09
N LYS A 81 -7.22 -10.50 -5.76
CA LYS A 81 -7.15 -9.22 -5.05
C LYS A 81 -5.88 -8.44 -5.40
N ALA A 82 -4.75 -9.12 -5.52
CA ALA A 82 -3.50 -8.51 -5.96
C ALA A 82 -3.59 -7.96 -7.40
N ALA A 83 -4.34 -8.62 -8.29
CA ALA A 83 -4.61 -8.17 -9.64
C ALA A 83 -5.54 -6.95 -9.67
N VAL A 84 -6.60 -6.92 -8.86
CA VAL A 84 -7.47 -5.74 -8.70
C VAL A 84 -6.65 -4.53 -8.23
N MET A 85 -5.82 -4.71 -7.20
CA MET A 85 -4.94 -3.65 -6.70
C MET A 85 -3.90 -3.20 -7.73
N LYS A 86 -3.41 -4.12 -8.57
CA LYS A 86 -2.52 -3.77 -9.70
C LYS A 86 -3.23 -2.87 -10.70
N SER A 87 -4.46 -3.23 -11.08
CA SER A 87 -5.28 -2.45 -12.01
C SER A 87 -5.59 -1.07 -11.43
N PHE A 88 -5.96 -1.01 -10.14
CA PHE A 88 -6.15 0.25 -9.42
C PHE A 88 -4.91 1.16 -9.51
N VAL A 89 -3.73 0.65 -9.12
CA VAL A 89 -2.47 1.41 -9.21
C VAL A 89 -2.18 1.88 -10.64
N ASN A 90 -2.51 1.06 -11.65
CA ASN A 90 -2.27 1.38 -13.04
C ASN A 90 -3.12 2.54 -13.55
N GLN A 91 -4.34 2.75 -13.04
CA GLN A 91 -5.18 3.90 -13.37
C GLN A 91 -4.50 5.24 -13.05
N TRP A 92 -3.59 5.25 -12.07
CA TRP A 92 -2.91 6.45 -11.59
C TRP A 92 -1.46 6.60 -12.10
N ARG A 93 -1.05 5.82 -13.12
CA ARG A 93 0.34 5.83 -13.61
C ARG A 93 0.81 7.16 -14.17
N CYS A 94 -0.09 8.04 -14.59
CA CYS A 94 0.26 9.41 -14.98
C CYS A 94 0.98 10.18 -13.83
N LEU A 95 0.70 9.86 -12.57
CA LEU A 95 1.37 10.45 -11.42
C LEU A 95 2.83 9.97 -11.27
N ALA A 96 3.15 8.76 -11.72
CA ALA A 96 4.52 8.26 -11.76
C ALA A 96 5.34 8.99 -12.83
N THR A 97 4.77 9.17 -14.03
CA THR A 97 5.44 9.87 -15.15
C THR A 97 5.68 11.35 -14.85
N THR A 98 4.88 11.97 -13.99
CA THR A 98 5.04 13.37 -13.55
C THR A 98 5.97 13.53 -12.35
N ALA A 99 6.61 12.46 -11.89
CA ALA A 99 7.66 12.56 -10.88
C ALA A 99 8.87 13.33 -11.44
N ASP A 100 9.40 14.26 -10.64
CA ASP A 100 10.55 15.07 -11.02
C ASP A 100 11.81 14.19 -11.18
N SER A 101 12.63 14.49 -12.19
CA SER A 101 13.83 13.70 -12.51
C SER A 101 14.88 13.71 -11.38
N LEU A 102 14.98 14.80 -10.61
CA LEU A 102 15.87 14.87 -9.45
C LEU A 102 15.30 14.04 -8.29
N ALA A 103 13.99 14.07 -8.08
CA ALA A 103 13.32 13.21 -7.08
C ALA A 103 13.55 11.72 -7.38
N VAL A 104 13.40 11.28 -8.63
CA VAL A 104 13.67 9.89 -9.05
C VAL A 104 15.13 9.50 -8.78
N ARG A 105 16.09 10.32 -9.21
CA ARG A 105 17.53 10.08 -8.95
C ARG A 105 17.84 10.03 -7.46
N THR A 106 17.16 10.84 -6.65
CA THR A 106 17.36 10.87 -5.20
C THR A 106 16.77 9.63 -4.54
N ALA A 107 15.59 9.18 -4.96
CA ALA A 107 14.98 7.93 -4.51
C ALA A 107 15.90 6.73 -4.76
N GLU A 108 16.55 6.68 -5.93
CA GLU A 108 17.53 5.63 -6.25
C GLU A 108 18.75 5.64 -5.31
N LYS A 109 19.20 6.82 -4.87
CA LYS A 109 20.30 6.95 -3.90
C LYS A 109 19.89 6.53 -2.49
N VAL A 110 18.68 6.87 -2.07
CA VAL A 110 18.13 6.52 -0.75
C VAL A 110 17.98 5.01 -0.63
N ASN A 111 17.33 4.38 -1.61
CA ASN A 111 17.19 2.93 -1.62
C ASN A 111 17.11 2.38 -3.04
N ARG A 112 18.26 2.00 -3.59
CA ARG A 112 18.36 1.44 -4.95
C ARG A 112 17.55 0.16 -5.18
N TYR A 113 17.18 -0.54 -4.12
CA TYR A 113 16.44 -1.80 -4.17
C TYR A 113 14.92 -1.59 -4.12
N ASP A 114 14.46 -0.44 -3.61
CA ASP A 114 13.04 -0.09 -3.62
C ASP A 114 12.63 0.54 -4.95
N LYS A 115 12.51 -0.32 -5.97
CA LYS A 115 12.07 0.09 -7.31
C LYS A 115 10.67 0.71 -7.31
N VAL A 116 9.85 0.44 -6.29
CA VAL A 116 8.52 1.04 -6.16
C VAL A 116 8.67 2.50 -5.73
N ALA A 117 9.52 2.80 -4.74
CA ALA A 117 9.79 4.16 -4.31
C ALA A 117 10.35 5.01 -5.46
N VAL A 118 11.30 4.45 -6.21
CA VAL A 118 11.86 5.07 -7.43
C VAL A 118 10.79 5.37 -8.47
N THR A 119 9.91 4.41 -8.74
CA THR A 119 8.79 4.56 -9.70
C THR A 119 7.87 5.72 -9.32
N TRP A 120 7.65 5.95 -8.03
CA TRP A 120 6.81 7.03 -7.52
C TRP A 120 7.60 8.31 -7.17
N GLY A 121 8.90 8.36 -7.45
CA GLY A 121 9.78 9.48 -7.13
C GLY A 121 9.78 9.83 -5.64
N LEU A 122 9.68 8.83 -4.76
CA LEU A 122 9.66 9.01 -3.31
C LEU A 122 11.07 8.84 -2.74
N THR A 123 11.53 9.89 -2.07
CA THR A 123 12.87 9.97 -1.47
C THR A 123 12.86 9.63 0.02
N GLU A 124 11.75 9.11 0.52
CA GLU A 124 11.51 8.82 1.93
C GLU A 124 11.92 7.37 2.22
N ASP A 125 12.86 7.15 3.14
CA ASP A 125 13.25 5.79 3.53
C ASP A 125 12.22 5.19 4.48
N VAL A 126 11.53 4.17 4.00
CA VAL A 126 10.51 3.43 4.76
C VAL A 126 10.94 2.01 5.08
N SER A 127 12.19 1.63 4.85
CA SER A 127 12.68 0.25 5.02
C SER A 127 12.41 -0.27 6.43
N GLY A 128 12.71 0.53 7.46
CA GLY A 128 12.43 0.21 8.86
C GLY A 128 10.93 0.06 9.15
N LEU A 129 10.11 0.99 8.66
CA LEU A 129 8.65 0.93 8.83
C LEU A 129 8.06 -0.33 8.18
N MET A 130 8.49 -0.63 6.95
CA MET A 130 8.01 -1.78 6.20
C MET A 130 8.36 -3.08 6.90
N SER A 131 9.58 -3.20 7.46
CA SER A 131 9.98 -4.38 8.22
C SER A 131 9.04 -4.70 9.38
N LYS A 132 8.49 -3.69 10.05
CA LYS A 132 7.58 -3.88 11.19
C LYS A 132 6.20 -4.33 10.76
N VAL A 133 5.71 -3.81 9.63
CA VAL A 133 4.40 -4.18 9.08
C VAL A 133 4.35 -5.62 8.55
N LEU A 134 5.51 -6.26 8.28
CA LEU A 134 5.56 -7.62 7.73
C LEU A 134 5.09 -8.72 8.69
N GLU A 135 5.00 -8.47 9.99
CA GLU A 135 4.48 -9.46 10.95
C GLU A 135 3.01 -9.80 10.69
N TYR A 136 2.23 -8.81 10.24
CA TYR A 136 0.78 -8.92 10.01
C TYR A 136 0.42 -9.61 8.69
N GLN A 137 1.39 -9.91 7.82
CA GLN A 137 1.13 -10.69 6.61
C GLN A 137 1.54 -12.16 6.73
N THR A 138 2.06 -12.61 7.87
CA THR A 138 2.54 -14.00 8.00
C THR A 138 1.38 -15.00 8.03
N ARG A 139 1.65 -16.23 7.57
CA ARG A 139 0.68 -17.34 7.71
C ARG A 139 0.26 -17.57 9.16
N HIS A 140 1.20 -17.47 10.09
CA HIS A 140 0.92 -17.62 11.52
C HIS A 140 -0.08 -16.57 12.02
N PHE A 141 0.11 -15.30 11.65
CA PHE A 141 -0.82 -14.23 12.02
C PHE A 141 -2.22 -14.47 11.46
N VAL A 142 -2.29 -14.85 10.18
CA VAL A 142 -3.55 -15.19 9.50
C VAL A 142 -4.31 -16.30 10.23
N ASP A 143 -3.62 -17.43 10.49
CA ASP A 143 -4.22 -18.61 11.11
C ASP A 143 -4.70 -18.30 12.54
N ALA A 144 -3.91 -17.54 13.32
CA ALA A 144 -4.25 -17.14 14.69
C ALA A 144 -5.50 -16.22 14.78
N HIS A 145 -5.81 -15.49 13.71
CA HIS A 145 -6.91 -14.52 13.66
C HIS A 145 -8.05 -14.94 12.72
N ALA A 146 -8.00 -16.16 12.17
CA ALA A 146 -8.98 -16.68 11.20
C ALA A 146 -9.25 -15.72 10.02
N LEU A 147 -8.18 -15.11 9.49
CA LEU A 147 -8.28 -14.11 8.42
C LEU A 147 -8.28 -14.76 7.02
N PRO A 148 -8.92 -14.12 6.02
CA PRO A 148 -8.77 -14.55 4.63
C PRO A 148 -7.33 -14.32 4.15
N SER A 149 -6.75 -15.26 3.39
CA SER A 149 -5.41 -15.07 2.80
C SER A 149 -5.19 -15.84 1.50
N GLY A 150 -4.20 -15.40 0.72
CA GLY A 150 -3.72 -16.06 -0.51
C GLY A 150 -2.75 -17.23 -0.30
N TYR A 151 -2.39 -17.56 0.94
CA TYR A 151 -1.40 -18.61 1.22
C TYR A 151 -1.83 -20.01 0.78
N SER A 152 -3.14 -20.32 0.86
CA SER A 152 -3.70 -21.59 0.43
C SER A 152 -3.47 -21.85 -1.06
N GLU A 153 -3.59 -20.83 -1.90
CA GLU A 153 -3.44 -20.93 -3.36
C GLU A 153 -1.98 -21.09 -3.81
N LEU A 154 -1.03 -20.59 -3.01
CA LEU A 154 0.40 -20.81 -3.26
C LEU A 154 0.80 -22.26 -3.02
N CYS A 155 0.16 -22.94 -2.06
CA CYS A 155 0.37 -24.36 -1.84
C CYS A 155 -0.17 -25.20 -3.01
N SER A 156 -1.30 -24.81 -3.60
CA SER A 156 -1.94 -25.53 -4.72
C SER A 156 -1.21 -25.40 -6.06
N ARG A 157 -0.38 -24.36 -6.26
CA ARG A 157 0.39 -24.16 -7.49
C ARG A 157 1.64 -25.03 -7.63
N LYS A 158 2.04 -25.78 -6.60
CA LYS A 158 3.21 -26.67 -6.65
C LYS A 158 2.95 -28.06 -7.23
N THR A 159 1.71 -28.37 -7.61
CA THR A 159 1.29 -29.70 -8.10
C THR A 159 0.79 -29.70 -9.54
N ALA A 160 1.06 -28.65 -10.33
CA ALA A 160 0.71 -28.57 -11.75
C ALA A 160 1.96 -28.52 -12.63
#